data_AF-A0A832FZM8-F1
#
_entry.id   AF-A0A832FZM8-F1
#
_cell.length_a   1.000
_cell.length_b   1.000
_cell.length_c   1.000
_cell.angle_alpha   90.00
_cell.angle_beta   90.00
_cell.angle_gamma   90.00
#
_symmetry.space_group_name_H-M   'P 1'
#
loop_
_entity.id
_entity.type
_entity.pdbx_description
1 polymer ?
#
loop_
_entity_poly.entity_id
_entity_poly.type
_entity_poly.pdbx_seq_one_letter_code
_entity_poly.pdbx_strand_id
1 'polypeptide(L)'
;MRLKILSEASILYAVSDIHSPRFLQLFRQSLRNLDVEPCIFILAGDIIDKGRVEMMKPVVEELASKWSTPIIAVFGNEEYHSVRDRLRREYSNIIWLDDSLSILKCSNIKVAVIGTQGAIDRLTKWQSANMPWLEEEYKRRPEVVANLISEARRDADIVILVSHYALTSENLKGEDPKIWPEMFSKKMEKALVESRPNIAIHGHSHLGRQYVMVKGVPVYNVALPLARNITKIKLPISLKSFIN
;
A
#
# COMPACT_ATOMS: atom_id res chain seq x y z
N MET A 1 -8.57 -37.82 18.30
CA MET A 1 -8.04 -36.51 18.75
C MET A 1 -6.97 -36.08 17.74
N ARG A 2 -7.37 -35.40 16.66
CA ARG A 2 -6.45 -35.00 15.57
C ARG A 2 -5.75 -33.70 15.97
N LEU A 3 -4.43 -33.70 15.88
CA LEU A 3 -3.53 -32.60 16.21
C LEU A 3 -3.97 -31.29 15.54
N LYS A 4 -3.90 -30.20 16.32
CA LYS A 4 -4.04 -28.80 15.88
C LYS A 4 -3.27 -28.59 14.58
N ILE A 5 -4.00 -28.25 13.51
CA ILE A 5 -3.45 -27.66 12.29
C ILE A 5 -2.74 -26.39 12.74
N LEU A 6 -1.41 -26.38 12.66
CA LEU A 6 -0.62 -25.16 12.73
C LEU A 6 -1.20 -24.22 11.66
N SER A 7 -1.84 -23.12 12.07
CA SER A 7 -2.37 -22.16 11.10
C SER A 7 -1.22 -21.68 10.23
N GLU A 8 -1.24 -22.01 8.94
CA GLU A 8 -0.26 -21.47 8.01
C GLU A 8 -0.30 -19.94 8.10
N ALA A 9 0.87 -19.31 8.23
CA ALA A 9 0.97 -17.86 8.28
C ALA A 9 0.33 -17.29 7.01
N SER A 10 -0.75 -16.52 7.16
CA SER A 10 -1.44 -15.93 6.02
C SER A 10 -0.50 -14.98 5.28
N ILE A 11 -0.45 -15.11 3.95
CA ILE A 11 0.42 -14.33 3.08
C ILE A 11 -0.42 -13.22 2.43
N LEU A 12 0.18 -12.06 2.29
CA LEU A 12 -0.29 -11.01 1.39
C LEU A 12 0.79 -10.73 0.34
N TYR A 13 0.34 -10.27 -0.83
CA TYR A 13 1.21 -9.73 -1.86
C TYR A 13 0.93 -8.24 -2.02
N ALA A 14 1.99 -7.46 -2.26
CA ALA A 14 1.88 -6.03 -2.45
C ALA A 14 2.82 -5.55 -3.56
N VAL A 15 2.36 -4.59 -4.35
CA VAL A 15 3.14 -3.95 -5.41
C VAL A 15 2.61 -2.53 -5.66
N SER A 16 3.49 -1.62 -6.02
CA SER A 16 3.17 -0.28 -6.53
C SER A 16 4.01 0.02 -7.76
N ASP A 17 3.77 1.18 -8.39
CA ASP A 17 4.64 1.72 -9.44
C ASP A 17 4.76 0.75 -10.64
N ILE A 18 3.65 0.08 -10.99
CA ILE A 18 3.57 -0.72 -12.22
C ILE A 18 3.62 0.23 -13.43
N HIS A 19 3.05 1.43 -13.29
CA HIS A 19 2.96 2.45 -14.33
C HIS A 19 2.53 1.84 -15.66
N SER A 20 1.52 0.97 -15.65
CA SER A 20 1.10 0.19 -16.80
C SER A 20 0.91 1.13 -18.01
N PRO A 21 1.58 0.86 -19.16
CA PRO A 21 2.23 -0.39 -19.54
C PRO A 21 3.73 -0.50 -19.20
N ARG A 22 4.35 0.54 -18.64
CA ARG A 22 5.80 0.69 -18.49
C ARG A 22 6.49 -0.52 -17.82
N PHE A 23 5.95 -0.99 -16.69
CA PHE A 23 6.46 -2.19 -16.00
C PHE A 23 5.49 -3.36 -16.01
N LEU A 24 4.48 -3.35 -16.89
CA LEU A 24 3.47 -4.41 -16.97
C LEU A 24 4.11 -5.78 -17.26
N GLN A 25 5.13 -5.85 -18.10
CA GLN A 25 5.80 -7.12 -18.40
C GLN A 25 6.56 -7.68 -17.18
N LEU A 26 7.19 -6.80 -16.39
CA LEU A 26 7.87 -7.18 -15.16
C LEU A 26 6.85 -7.65 -14.12
N PHE A 27 5.72 -6.96 -14.00
CA PHE A 27 4.61 -7.37 -13.16
C PHE A 27 4.10 -8.77 -13.55
N ARG A 28 3.85 -9.02 -14.83
CA ARG A 28 3.43 -10.34 -15.35
C ARG A 28 4.42 -11.45 -15.03
N GLN A 29 5.71 -11.20 -15.26
CA GLN A 29 6.78 -12.16 -14.94
C GLN A 29 6.79 -12.47 -13.45
N SER A 30 6.72 -11.43 -12.63
CA SER A 30 6.66 -11.56 -11.17
C SER A 30 5.45 -12.38 -10.72
N LEU A 31 4.25 -12.03 -11.20
CA LEU A 31 2.99 -12.69 -10.84
C LEU A 31 2.99 -14.17 -11.22
N ARG A 32 3.57 -14.54 -12.38
CA ARG A 32 3.71 -15.94 -12.78
C ARG A 32 4.53 -16.77 -11.79
N ASN A 33 5.57 -16.19 -11.19
CA ASN A 33 6.49 -16.87 -10.27
C ASN A 33 5.93 -17.03 -8.84
N LEU A 34 4.71 -16.57 -8.57
CA LEU A 34 4.08 -16.74 -7.26
C LEU A 34 3.20 -17.99 -7.26
N ASP A 35 3.43 -18.90 -6.31
CA ASP A 35 2.79 -20.23 -6.30
C ASP A 35 1.70 -20.42 -5.25
N VAL A 36 1.52 -19.44 -4.36
CA VAL A 36 0.57 -19.52 -3.24
C VAL A 36 -0.44 -18.39 -3.38
N GLU A 37 -1.73 -18.71 -3.38
CA GLU A 37 -2.78 -17.69 -3.39
C GLU A 37 -2.71 -16.85 -2.10
N PRO A 38 -2.56 -15.52 -2.19
CA PRO A 38 -2.55 -14.66 -1.01
C PRO A 38 -3.97 -14.50 -0.45
N CYS A 39 -4.08 -14.07 0.82
CA CYS A 39 -5.38 -13.70 1.37
C CYS A 39 -5.85 -12.31 0.91
N ILE A 40 -4.91 -11.41 0.59
CA ILE A 40 -5.15 -10.06 0.07
C ILE A 40 -4.04 -9.74 -0.93
N PHE A 41 -4.40 -9.14 -2.07
CA PHE A 41 -3.45 -8.53 -3.01
C PHE A 41 -3.56 -7.00 -2.92
N ILE A 42 -2.45 -6.32 -2.68
CA ILE A 42 -2.42 -4.86 -2.47
C ILE A 42 -1.74 -4.16 -3.67
N LEU A 43 -2.44 -3.18 -4.23
CA LEU A 43 -1.96 -2.24 -5.23
C LEU A 43 -1.68 -0.88 -4.56
N ALA A 44 -0.42 -0.59 -4.25
CA ALA A 44 -0.01 0.56 -3.43
C ALA A 44 0.22 1.86 -4.24
N GLY A 45 -0.61 2.10 -5.26
CA GLY A 45 -0.58 3.31 -6.10
C GLY A 45 0.39 3.26 -7.29
N ASP A 46 0.21 4.21 -8.22
CA ASP A 46 0.94 4.34 -9.49
C ASP A 46 0.89 3.04 -10.32
N ILE A 47 -0.32 2.51 -10.46
CA ILE A 47 -0.62 1.31 -11.23
C ILE A 47 -0.75 1.65 -12.72
N ILE A 48 -1.31 2.82 -13.04
CA ILE A 48 -1.47 3.30 -14.42
C ILE A 48 -0.49 4.43 -14.73
N ASP A 49 -0.01 4.48 -15.97
CA ASP A 49 0.82 5.58 -16.44
C ASP A 49 -0.04 6.85 -16.65
N LYS A 50 0.25 7.92 -15.91
CA LYS A 50 -0.26 9.28 -16.18
C LYS A 50 -1.78 9.39 -16.39
N GLY A 51 -2.57 8.79 -15.50
CA GLY A 51 -4.03 8.90 -15.49
C GLY A 51 -4.74 8.09 -16.59
N ARG A 52 -4.01 7.24 -17.32
CA ARG A 52 -4.56 6.38 -18.38
C ARG A 52 -5.37 5.22 -17.81
N VAL A 53 -6.64 5.48 -17.50
CA VAL A 53 -7.57 4.54 -16.85
C VAL A 53 -7.66 3.18 -17.55
N GLU A 54 -7.54 3.15 -18.88
CA GLU A 54 -7.55 1.92 -19.66
C GLU A 54 -6.39 0.97 -19.33
N MET A 55 -5.29 1.50 -18.78
CA MET A 55 -4.12 0.71 -18.43
C MET A 55 -4.25 -0.08 -17.12
N MET A 56 -5.33 0.16 -16.35
CA MET A 56 -5.66 -0.66 -15.19
C MET A 56 -6.19 -2.04 -15.60
N LYS A 57 -6.95 -2.12 -16.70
CA LYS A 57 -7.52 -3.36 -17.23
C LYS A 57 -6.52 -4.51 -17.34
N PRO A 58 -5.37 -4.38 -18.03
CA PRO A 58 -4.42 -5.48 -18.12
C PRO A 58 -3.82 -5.89 -16.78
N VAL A 59 -3.75 -5.01 -15.77
CA VAL A 59 -3.27 -5.40 -14.43
C VAL A 59 -4.32 -6.26 -13.73
N VAL A 60 -5.58 -5.83 -13.76
CA VAL A 60 -6.70 -6.53 -13.11
C VAL A 60 -6.99 -7.87 -13.79
N GLU A 61 -6.97 -7.93 -15.12
CA GLU A 61 -7.16 -9.18 -15.88
C GLU A 61 -6.08 -10.21 -15.57
N GLU A 62 -4.81 -9.79 -15.44
CA GLU A 62 -3.71 -10.69 -15.07
C GLU A 62 -3.90 -11.24 -13.64
N LEU A 63 -4.29 -10.40 -12.69
CA LEU A 63 -4.59 -10.85 -11.32
C LEU A 63 -5.76 -11.84 -11.29
N ALA A 64 -6.87 -11.48 -11.94
CA ALA A 64 -8.07 -12.31 -12.01
C ALA A 64 -7.85 -13.63 -12.76
N SER A 65 -6.92 -13.66 -13.73
CA SER A 65 -6.55 -14.90 -14.43
C SER A 65 -5.81 -15.90 -13.54
N LYS A 66 -5.18 -15.42 -12.46
CA LYS A 66 -4.38 -16.25 -11.56
C LYS A 66 -5.13 -16.65 -10.30
N TRP A 67 -5.83 -15.71 -9.65
CA TRP A 67 -6.47 -15.90 -8.35
C TRP A 67 -7.80 -15.16 -8.22
N SER A 68 -8.61 -15.61 -7.26
CA SER A 68 -9.86 -14.93 -6.88
C SER A 68 -9.70 -14.07 -5.62
N THR A 69 -8.45 -13.77 -5.24
CA THR A 69 -8.13 -12.98 -4.05
C THR A 69 -8.74 -11.57 -4.13
N PRO A 70 -9.30 -11.05 -3.01
CA PRO A 70 -9.64 -9.63 -2.88
C PRO A 70 -8.45 -8.70 -3.21
N ILE A 71 -8.72 -7.71 -4.06
CA ILE A 71 -7.74 -6.67 -4.42
C ILE A 71 -8.08 -5.40 -3.64
N ILE A 72 -7.09 -4.87 -2.92
CA ILE A 72 -7.16 -3.55 -2.29
C ILE A 72 -6.23 -2.62 -3.05
N ALA A 73 -6.68 -1.40 -3.34
CA ALA A 73 -5.86 -0.39 -4.00
C ALA A 73 -5.91 0.94 -3.27
N VAL A 74 -4.78 1.64 -3.23
CA VAL A 74 -4.71 3.07 -2.91
C VAL A 74 -4.27 3.83 -4.16
N PHE A 75 -4.59 5.11 -4.22
CA PHE A 75 -4.16 5.97 -5.32
C PHE A 75 -2.72 6.44 -5.11
N GLY A 76 -1.93 6.41 -6.18
CA GLY A 76 -0.68 7.14 -6.26
C GLY A 76 -0.86 8.52 -6.88
N ASN A 77 0.23 9.16 -7.29
CA ASN A 77 0.20 10.48 -7.92
C ASN A 77 -0.07 10.42 -9.43
N GLU A 78 0.10 9.27 -10.08
CA GLU A 78 -0.26 9.08 -11.48
C GLU A 78 -1.73 8.68 -11.68
N GLU A 79 -2.42 8.17 -10.65
CA GLU A 79 -3.89 8.16 -10.61
C GLU A 79 -4.42 9.56 -10.27
N TYR A 80 -4.39 10.45 -11.26
CA TYR A 80 -4.82 11.85 -11.11
C TYR A 80 -6.21 11.96 -10.48
N HIS A 81 -6.41 13.00 -9.66
CA HIS A 81 -7.68 13.26 -8.99
C HIS A 81 -8.87 13.28 -9.96
N SER A 82 -8.69 13.82 -11.18
CA SER A 82 -9.71 13.88 -12.22
C SER A 82 -10.18 12.52 -12.74
N VAL A 83 -9.41 11.44 -12.53
CA VAL A 83 -9.75 10.10 -13.03
C VAL A 83 -10.11 9.09 -11.94
N ARG A 84 -9.93 9.44 -10.65
CA ARG A 84 -10.20 8.52 -9.52
C ARG A 84 -11.63 7.99 -9.51
N ASP A 85 -12.62 8.84 -9.74
CA ASP A 85 -14.02 8.41 -9.76
C ASP A 85 -14.33 7.49 -10.94
N ARG A 86 -13.65 7.71 -12.07
CA ARG A 86 -13.76 6.81 -13.22
C ARG A 86 -13.14 5.46 -12.92
N LEU A 87 -11.96 5.42 -12.28
CA LEU A 87 -11.32 4.18 -11.82
C LEU A 87 -12.22 3.39 -10.86
N ARG A 88 -12.81 4.04 -9.86
CA ARG A 88 -13.73 3.39 -8.91
C ARG A 88 -14.94 2.79 -9.61
N ARG A 89 -15.52 3.50 -10.59
CA ARG A 89 -16.68 3.01 -11.34
C ARG A 89 -16.35 1.84 -12.27
N GLU A 90 -15.25 1.94 -13.02
CA GLU A 90 -14.87 0.92 -14.01
C GLU A 90 -14.27 -0.34 -13.37
N TYR A 91 -13.61 -0.21 -12.21
CA TYR A 91 -12.97 -1.30 -11.49
C TYR A 91 -13.56 -1.44 -10.07
N SER A 92 -14.88 -1.62 -10.02
CA SER A 92 -15.66 -1.72 -8.78
C SER A 92 -15.44 -3.01 -7.99
N ASN A 93 -14.80 -4.01 -8.60
CA ASN A 93 -14.34 -5.23 -7.94
C ASN A 93 -13.08 -5.02 -7.08
N ILE A 94 -12.45 -3.85 -7.16
CA ILE A 94 -11.32 -3.46 -6.30
C ILE A 94 -11.85 -2.66 -5.10
N ILE A 95 -11.33 -2.98 -3.92
CA ILE A 95 -11.56 -2.19 -2.71
C ILE A 95 -10.62 -0.98 -2.75
N TRP A 96 -11.15 0.16 -3.21
CA TRP A 96 -10.42 1.42 -3.26
C TRP A 96 -10.41 2.11 -1.90
N LEU A 97 -9.22 2.29 -1.32
CA LEU A 97 -9.01 3.02 -0.08
C LEU A 97 -8.38 4.38 -0.36
N ASP A 98 -8.99 5.44 0.16
CA ASP A 98 -8.56 6.84 -0.03
C ASP A 98 -8.85 7.59 1.26
N ASP A 99 -7.87 7.63 2.16
CA ASP A 99 -8.02 8.07 3.55
C ASP A 99 -9.15 7.30 4.27
N SER A 100 -9.18 5.98 4.08
CA SER A 100 -10.22 5.08 4.60
C SER A 100 -9.65 3.71 4.97
N LEU A 101 -10.46 2.85 5.59
CA LEU A 101 -10.06 1.50 5.97
C LEU A 101 -11.06 0.43 5.49
N SER A 102 -10.57 -0.80 5.36
CA SER A 102 -11.40 -2.00 5.19
C SER A 102 -10.88 -3.13 6.06
N ILE A 103 -11.78 -3.96 6.57
CA ILE A 103 -11.43 -5.13 7.39
C ILE A 103 -11.81 -6.39 6.63
N LEU A 104 -10.81 -7.25 6.36
CA LEU A 104 -10.99 -8.52 5.67
C LEU A 104 -10.61 -9.67 6.60
N LYS A 105 -11.15 -10.85 6.33
CA LYS A 105 -10.82 -12.06 7.06
C LYS A 105 -9.78 -12.86 6.28
N CYS A 106 -8.56 -12.97 6.82
CA CYS A 106 -7.55 -13.89 6.31
C CYS A 106 -7.55 -15.14 7.19
N SER A 107 -8.08 -16.26 6.70
CA SER A 107 -8.28 -17.47 7.52
C SER A 107 -9.09 -17.17 8.80
N ASN A 108 -8.49 -17.24 9.98
CA ASN A 108 -9.16 -16.96 11.27
C ASN A 108 -8.81 -15.59 11.87
N ILE A 109 -8.02 -14.77 11.19
CA ILE A 109 -7.63 -13.45 11.66
C ILE A 109 -8.35 -12.34 10.90
N LYS A 110 -8.75 -11.28 11.60
CA LYS A 110 -9.25 -10.05 10.99
C LYS A 110 -8.08 -9.11 10.70
N VAL A 111 -7.94 -8.71 9.45
CA VAL A 111 -6.89 -7.81 8.95
C VAL A 111 -7.54 -6.51 8.53
N ALA A 112 -7.24 -5.43 9.25
CA ALA A 112 -7.58 -4.09 8.84
C ALA A 112 -6.49 -3.54 7.92
N VAL A 113 -6.90 -3.01 6.78
CA VAL A 113 -6.03 -2.28 5.86
C VAL A 113 -6.51 -0.83 5.82
N ILE A 114 -5.66 0.09 6.25
CA ILE A 114 -5.86 1.54 6.10
C ILE A 114 -5.14 1.95 4.83
N GLY A 115 -5.81 2.67 3.94
CA GLY A 115 -5.24 3.15 2.69
C GLY A 115 -5.29 4.66 2.57
N THR A 116 -4.18 5.24 2.12
CA THR A 116 -4.05 6.67 1.82
C THR A 116 -3.09 6.84 0.63
N GLN A 117 -3.19 7.94 -0.11
CA GLN A 117 -2.10 8.33 -1.01
C GLN A 117 -0.84 8.71 -0.22
N GLY A 118 -0.98 9.10 1.05
CA GLY A 118 0.10 9.58 1.91
C GLY A 118 0.23 11.10 1.87
N ALA A 119 1.33 11.61 2.42
CA ALA A 119 1.60 13.04 2.50
C ALA A 119 3.07 13.34 2.20
N ILE A 120 3.30 14.55 1.68
CA ILE A 120 4.62 15.10 1.36
C ILE A 120 4.78 16.45 2.07
N ASP A 121 5.99 16.77 2.52
CA ASP A 121 6.28 18.03 3.21
C ASP A 121 6.37 19.24 2.24
N ARG A 122 6.57 18.98 0.94
CA ARG A 122 6.67 20.00 -0.10
C ARG A 122 5.97 19.52 -1.37
N LEU A 123 5.09 20.36 -1.92
CA LEU A 123 4.51 20.13 -3.24
C LEU A 123 5.59 20.21 -4.33
N THR A 124 5.49 19.36 -5.35
CA THR A 124 6.25 19.56 -6.58
C THR A 124 5.89 20.91 -7.21
N LYS A 125 6.76 21.46 -8.07
CA LYS A 125 6.48 22.73 -8.77
C LYS A 125 5.14 22.72 -9.51
N TRP A 126 4.80 21.60 -10.14
CA TRP A 126 3.55 21.46 -10.87
C TRP A 126 2.33 21.42 -9.92
N GLN A 127 2.41 20.65 -8.83
CA GLN A 127 1.35 20.64 -7.82
C GLN A 127 1.15 22.01 -7.18
N SER A 128 2.22 22.73 -6.86
CA SER A 128 2.12 24.08 -6.29
C SER A 128 1.41 25.06 -7.24
N ALA A 129 1.67 24.97 -8.54
CA ALA A 129 1.05 25.84 -9.53
C ALA A 129 -0.41 25.47 -9.87
N ASN A 130 -0.76 24.18 -9.86
CA ASN A 130 -2.05 23.70 -10.39
C ASN A 130 -3.00 23.16 -9.32
N MET A 131 -2.48 22.75 -8.16
CA MET A 131 -3.22 22.12 -7.08
C MET A 131 -2.70 22.57 -5.70
N PRO A 132 -2.65 23.89 -5.42
CA PRO A 132 -2.15 24.40 -4.13
C PRO A 132 -2.99 23.91 -2.93
N TRP A 133 -4.26 23.55 -3.16
CA TRP A 133 -5.14 22.96 -2.16
C TRP A 133 -4.63 21.63 -1.57
N LEU A 134 -3.72 20.93 -2.26
CA LEU A 134 -3.09 19.71 -1.74
C LEU A 134 -2.24 19.97 -0.49
N GLU A 135 -1.76 21.20 -0.28
CA GLU A 135 -0.96 21.51 0.90
C GLU A 135 -1.75 21.27 2.20
N GLU A 136 -3.01 21.73 2.25
CA GLU A 136 -3.88 21.50 3.41
C GLU A 136 -4.25 20.02 3.52
N GLU A 137 -4.44 19.34 2.39
CA GLU A 137 -4.73 17.91 2.37
C GLU A 137 -3.59 17.06 2.95
N TYR A 138 -2.35 17.34 2.53
CA TYR A 138 -1.18 16.66 3.07
C TYR A 138 -0.92 17.01 4.53
N LYS A 139 -1.28 18.23 4.99
CA LYS A 139 -1.19 18.62 6.40
C LYS A 139 -2.17 17.85 7.30
N ARG A 140 -3.40 17.58 6.85
CA ARG A 140 -4.43 16.85 7.64
C ARG A 140 -4.21 15.33 7.70
N ARG A 141 -3.67 14.74 6.64
CA ARG A 141 -3.60 13.26 6.48
C ARG A 141 -2.90 12.50 7.61
N PRO A 142 -1.79 12.98 8.21
CA PRO A 142 -1.17 12.29 9.33
C PRO A 142 -2.13 12.03 10.51
N GLU A 143 -2.98 13.00 10.84
CA GLU A 143 -3.96 12.87 11.93
C GLU A 143 -5.09 11.90 11.53
N VAL A 144 -5.60 12.01 10.31
CA VAL A 144 -6.62 11.10 9.77
C VAL A 144 -6.13 9.65 9.83
N VAL A 145 -4.90 9.38 9.37
CA VAL A 145 -4.30 8.05 9.39
C VAL A 145 -4.15 7.53 10.82
N ALA A 146 -3.69 8.37 11.76
CA ALA A 146 -3.56 7.96 13.16
C ALA A 146 -4.92 7.57 13.77
N ASN A 147 -5.98 8.32 13.47
CA ASN A 147 -7.35 8.04 13.91
C ASN A 147 -7.89 6.73 13.32
N LEU A 148 -7.70 6.49 12.02
CA LEU A 148 -8.10 5.25 11.35
C LEU A 148 -7.38 4.02 11.92
N ILE A 149 -6.08 4.15 12.26
CA ILE A 149 -5.34 3.07 12.92
C ILE A 149 -5.91 2.80 14.32
N SER A 150 -6.25 3.84 15.08
CA SER A 150 -6.88 3.72 16.40
C SER A 150 -8.24 3.03 16.33
N GLU A 151 -9.05 3.37 15.32
CA GLU A 151 -10.33 2.73 15.03
C GLU A 151 -10.15 1.25 14.68
N ALA A 152 -9.27 0.93 13.71
CA ALA A 152 -9.01 -0.42 13.24
C ALA A 152 -8.62 -1.40 14.35
N ARG A 153 -7.90 -0.93 15.37
CA ARG A 153 -7.46 -1.77 16.52
C ARG A 153 -8.60 -2.33 17.35
N ARG A 154 -9.78 -1.73 17.30
CA ARG A 154 -10.95 -2.18 18.07
C ARG A 154 -11.50 -3.48 17.49
N ASP A 155 -11.41 -3.65 16.18
CA ASP A 155 -12.12 -4.69 15.44
C ASP A 155 -11.23 -5.67 14.67
N ALA A 156 -9.91 -5.40 14.58
CA ALA A 156 -8.96 -6.23 13.85
C ALA A 156 -7.81 -6.77 14.73
N ASP A 157 -7.30 -7.95 14.34
CA ASP A 157 -6.14 -8.59 14.98
C ASP A 157 -4.83 -8.01 14.45
N ILE A 158 -4.82 -7.60 13.18
CA ILE A 158 -3.68 -7.03 12.48
C ILE A 158 -4.12 -5.75 11.79
N VAL A 159 -3.33 -4.70 11.95
CA VAL A 159 -3.53 -3.41 11.31
C VAL A 159 -2.38 -3.12 10.35
N ILE A 160 -2.70 -2.92 9.08
CA ILE A 160 -1.75 -2.61 8.00
C ILE A 160 -2.02 -1.19 7.52
N LEU A 161 -0.98 -0.36 7.49
CA LEU A 161 -1.03 0.95 6.83
C LEU A 161 -0.46 0.82 5.41
N VAL A 162 -1.22 1.24 4.41
CA VAL A 162 -0.79 1.33 3.01
C VAL A 162 -0.83 2.80 2.59
N SER A 163 0.31 3.31 2.15
CA SER A 163 0.47 4.65 1.59
C SER A 163 1.04 4.53 0.19
N HIS A 164 0.81 5.47 -0.73
CA HIS A 164 1.64 5.52 -1.93
C HIS A 164 2.97 6.21 -1.63
N TYR A 165 2.93 7.44 -1.12
CA TYR A 165 4.12 8.17 -0.69
C TYR A 165 4.83 7.47 0.47
N ALA A 166 6.13 7.72 0.59
CA ALA A 166 6.95 7.06 1.59
C ALA A 166 6.52 7.41 3.02
N LEU A 167 6.62 6.43 3.91
CA LEU A 167 6.19 6.54 5.30
C LEU A 167 7.34 6.88 6.26
N THR A 168 8.59 6.76 5.80
CA THR A 168 9.79 7.04 6.58
C THR A 168 10.93 7.47 5.67
N SER A 169 11.74 8.40 6.17
CA SER A 169 12.98 8.82 5.52
C SER A 169 14.01 7.68 5.42
N GLU A 170 13.93 6.64 6.26
CA GLU A 170 14.83 5.48 6.22
C GLU A 170 14.69 4.68 4.91
N ASN A 171 13.49 4.60 4.34
CA ASN A 171 13.25 3.98 3.04
C ASN A 171 13.74 4.86 1.87
N LEU A 172 14.01 6.14 2.08
CA LEU A 172 14.50 7.06 1.03
C LEU A 172 16.03 7.06 0.89
N LYS A 173 16.76 6.32 1.74
CA LYS A 173 18.22 6.20 1.65
C LYS A 173 18.62 5.53 0.33
N GLY A 174 19.03 6.36 -0.64
CA GLY A 174 19.35 5.99 -2.02
C GLY A 174 18.78 6.98 -3.04
N GLU A 175 17.71 7.69 -2.66
CA GLU A 175 17.15 8.83 -3.41
C GLU A 175 17.96 10.11 -3.18
N ASP A 176 17.86 11.08 -4.09
CA ASP A 176 18.45 12.41 -3.90
C ASP A 176 17.81 13.13 -2.68
N PRO A 177 18.57 13.45 -1.63
CA PRO A 177 18.04 14.15 -0.45
C PRO A 177 17.31 15.46 -0.76
N LYS A 178 17.61 16.12 -1.89
CA LYS A 178 16.94 17.36 -2.30
C LYS A 178 15.45 17.17 -2.58
N ILE A 179 15.05 15.99 -3.06
CA ILE A 179 13.66 15.69 -3.42
C ILE A 179 12.89 15.01 -2.28
N TRP A 180 13.54 14.62 -1.18
CA TRP A 180 12.86 13.92 -0.09
C TRP A 180 11.59 14.65 0.41
N PRO A 181 11.56 15.98 0.58
CA PRO A 181 10.33 16.67 0.97
C PRO A 181 9.15 16.48 0.01
N GLU A 182 9.40 16.11 -1.25
CA GLU A 182 8.38 15.79 -2.27
C GLU A 182 8.02 14.30 -2.32
N MET A 183 8.65 13.46 -1.50
CA MET A 183 8.46 12.00 -1.48
C MET A 183 7.84 11.47 -0.19
N PHE A 184 8.01 12.20 0.93
CA PHE A 184 7.48 11.82 2.24
C PHE A 184 7.16 13.04 3.10
N SER A 185 6.44 12.82 4.20
CA SER A 185 6.21 13.81 5.23
C SER A 185 6.76 13.39 6.58
N LYS A 186 7.51 14.28 7.24
CA LYS A 186 7.96 14.07 8.62
C LYS A 186 6.80 13.91 9.60
N LYS A 187 5.68 14.61 9.37
CA LYS A 187 4.48 14.47 10.20
C LYS A 187 3.83 13.10 10.01
N MET A 188 3.82 12.59 8.78
CA MET A 188 3.34 11.23 8.50
C MET A 188 4.24 10.17 9.16
N GLU A 189 5.57 10.34 9.10
CA GLU A 189 6.51 9.45 9.80
C GLU A 189 6.31 9.48 11.32
N LYS A 190 6.05 10.67 11.89
CA LYS A 190 5.67 10.79 13.31
C LYS A 190 4.38 10.03 13.62
N ALA A 191 3.34 10.19 12.80
CA ALA A 191 2.08 9.47 12.95
C ALA A 191 2.27 7.95 12.87
N LEU A 192 3.10 7.45 11.96
CA LEU A 192 3.49 6.04 11.87
C LEU A 192 4.13 5.55 13.17
N VAL A 193 5.11 6.29 13.70
CA VAL A 193 5.85 5.95 14.93
C VAL A 193 4.97 5.94 16.18
N GLU A 194 4.02 6.86 16.27
CA GLU A 194 3.11 7.00 17.41
C GLU A 194 1.97 5.97 17.36
N SER A 195 1.38 5.76 16.17
CA SER A 195 0.24 4.84 15.99
C SER A 195 0.64 3.36 15.89
N ARG A 196 1.89 3.07 15.48
CA ARG A 196 2.52 1.74 15.44
C ARG A 196 1.69 0.62 14.78
N PRO A 197 1.21 0.78 13.53
CA PRO A 197 0.52 -0.33 12.84
C PRO A 197 1.42 -1.58 12.82
N ASN A 198 0.83 -2.76 12.69
CA ASN A 198 1.59 -4.01 12.70
C ASN A 198 2.54 -4.11 11.50
N ILE A 199 2.12 -3.59 10.34
CA ILE A 199 2.90 -3.52 9.10
C ILE A 199 2.60 -2.17 8.44
N ALA A 200 3.60 -1.59 7.80
CA ALA A 200 3.44 -0.44 6.94
C ALA A 200 3.99 -0.75 5.54
N ILE A 201 3.28 -0.31 4.51
CA ILE A 201 3.57 -0.57 3.09
C ILE A 201 3.52 0.77 2.36
N HIS A 202 4.51 1.02 1.51
CA HIS A 202 4.48 2.17 0.59
C HIS A 202 5.13 1.90 -0.76
N GLY A 203 4.97 2.84 -1.69
CA GLY A 203 5.61 2.83 -3.01
C GLY A 203 6.51 4.04 -3.25
N HIS A 204 6.53 4.51 -4.49
CA HIS A 204 7.08 5.81 -4.95
C HIS A 204 8.60 6.00 -4.89
N SER A 205 9.29 5.38 -3.93
CA SER A 205 10.76 5.42 -3.83
C SER A 205 11.36 4.29 -4.65
N HIS A 206 12.01 4.63 -5.77
CA HIS A 206 12.48 3.68 -6.78
C HIS A 206 13.97 3.33 -6.60
N LEU A 207 14.72 4.16 -5.87
CA LEU A 207 16.16 4.03 -5.60
C LEU A 207 16.49 3.86 -4.12
N GLY A 208 15.47 3.89 -3.25
CA GLY A 208 15.63 3.74 -1.82
C GLY A 208 15.83 2.29 -1.34
N ARG A 209 15.35 2.01 -0.13
CA ARG A 209 15.43 0.68 0.51
C ARG A 209 14.09 -0.04 0.45
N GLN A 210 14.11 -1.32 0.12
CA GLN A 210 12.92 -2.17 0.06
C GLN A 210 12.31 -2.45 1.44
N TYR A 211 13.12 -2.50 2.49
CA TYR A 211 12.67 -2.85 3.84
C TYR A 211 13.48 -2.12 4.91
N VAL A 212 12.78 -1.62 5.93
CA VAL A 212 13.38 -1.05 7.15
C VAL A 212 12.51 -1.36 8.36
N MET A 213 13.09 -1.25 9.56
CA MET A 213 12.36 -1.30 10.82
C MET A 213 12.33 0.09 11.45
N VAL A 214 11.13 0.66 11.64
CA VAL A 214 10.95 1.97 12.26
C VAL A 214 10.26 1.79 13.61
N LYS A 215 11.02 1.93 14.70
CA LYS A 215 10.50 1.84 16.08
C LYS A 215 9.63 0.60 16.33
N GLY A 216 10.02 -0.54 15.76
CA GLY A 216 9.31 -1.81 15.90
C GLY A 216 8.26 -2.10 14.82
N VAL A 217 8.01 -1.16 13.90
CA VAL A 217 7.12 -1.36 12.74
C VAL A 217 7.94 -1.78 11.52
N PRO A 218 7.67 -2.94 10.90
CA PRO A 218 8.24 -3.29 9.60
C PRO A 218 7.62 -2.41 8.50
N VAL A 219 8.47 -1.71 7.76
CA VAL A 219 8.05 -0.82 6.65
C VAL A 219 8.60 -1.35 5.33
N TYR A 220 7.69 -1.72 4.43
CA TYR A 220 7.99 -2.27 3.11
C TYR A 220 7.80 -1.21 2.03
N ASN A 221 8.84 -0.97 1.25
CA ASN A 221 8.73 -0.27 -0.02
C ASN A 221 8.52 -1.30 -1.14
N VAL A 222 7.33 -1.26 -1.74
CA VAL A 222 6.86 -2.23 -2.73
C VAL A 222 6.84 -1.68 -4.16
N ALA A 223 7.55 -0.58 -4.40
CA ALA A 223 7.76 -0.02 -5.73
C ALA A 223 8.38 -1.07 -6.64
N LEU A 224 7.66 -1.49 -7.69
CA LEU A 224 8.12 -2.52 -8.60
C LEU A 224 9.48 -2.20 -9.27
N PRO A 225 9.80 -0.95 -9.64
CA PRO A 225 11.11 -0.60 -10.19
C PRO A 225 12.26 -0.92 -9.22
N LEU A 226 12.04 -0.71 -7.92
CA LEU A 226 12.99 -1.00 -6.85
C LEU A 226 13.00 -2.49 -6.49
N ALA A 227 11.82 -3.07 -6.24
CA ALA A 227 11.62 -4.42 -5.76
C ALA A 227 12.01 -5.47 -6.82
N ARG A 228 11.83 -5.13 -8.11
CA ARG A 228 11.99 -6.01 -9.27
C ARG A 228 11.13 -7.28 -9.21
N ASN A 229 10.19 -7.33 -8.27
CA ASN A 229 9.28 -8.44 -8.01
C ASN A 229 8.11 -7.92 -7.13
N ILE A 230 6.98 -8.60 -7.14
CA ILE A 230 5.87 -8.43 -6.21
C ILE A 230 6.34 -8.85 -4.83
N THR A 231 6.12 -7.99 -3.83
CA THR A 231 6.62 -8.20 -2.48
C THR A 231 5.70 -9.18 -1.74
N LYS A 232 6.29 -10.28 -1.27
CA LYS A 232 5.63 -11.26 -0.38
C LYS A 232 5.77 -10.82 1.07
N ILE A 233 4.65 -10.59 1.75
CA ILE A 233 4.64 -10.22 3.17
C ILE A 233 3.88 -11.29 3.96
N LYS A 234 4.50 -11.80 5.02
CA LYS A 234 3.88 -12.76 5.93
C LYS A 234 3.21 -12.01 7.07
N LEU A 235 1.94 -12.29 7.32
CA LEU A 235 1.25 -11.74 8.46
C LEU A 235 1.81 -12.34 9.76
N PRO A 236 2.02 -11.53 10.81
CA PRO A 236 2.40 -12.06 12.11
C PRO A 236 1.32 -13.00 12.62
N ILE A 237 1.73 -14.11 13.25
CA ILE A 237 0.79 -15.06 13.87
C ILE A 237 0.21 -14.36 15.10
N SER A 238 -1.11 -14.12 15.11
CA SER A 238 -1.78 -13.54 16.27
C SER A 238 -1.84 -14.56 17.41
N LEU A 239 -1.37 -14.19 18.62
CA LEU A 239 -1.45 -15.04 19.81
C LEU A 239 -2.89 -15.37 20.22
N LYS A 240 -3.87 -14.55 19.81
CA LYS A 240 -5.31 -14.84 20.03
C LYS A 240 -5.76 -16.12 19.33
N SER A 241 -5.07 -16.55 18.27
CA SER A 241 -5.38 -17.80 17.56
C SER A 241 -5.09 -19.08 18.38
N PHE A 242 -4.36 -18.97 19.50
CA PHE A 242 -4.03 -20.11 20.35
C PHE A 242 -4.96 -20.29 21.57
N ILE A 243 -5.80 -19.29 21.87
CA ILE A 243 -6.62 -19.23 23.11
C ILE A 243 -8.09 -19.63 22.85
N ASN A 244 -8.49 -19.85 21.59
CA ASN A 244 -9.80 -20.44 21.25
C ASN A 244 -9.66 -21.91 20.83
#